data_AF-T1RTL4-F1
#
_entry.id   AF-T1RTL4-F1
#
_cell.length_a   1.000
_cell.length_b   1.000
_cell.length_c   1.000
_cell.angle_alpha   90.00
_cell.angle_beta   90.00
_cell.angle_gamma   90.00
#
_symmetry.space_group_name_H-M   'P 1'
#
loop_
_entity.id
_entity.type
_entity.pdbx_description
1 polymer ?
#
loop_
_entity_poly.entity_id
_entity_poly.type
_entity_poly.pdbx_seq_one_letter_code
_entity_poly.pdbx_strand_id
1 'polypeptide(L)' 'GLTFQYLELNALQQELRDVGFAVFGFPCNQFGMQEPGKNNEILSALKYVRPGNGFVPNFQLFEKVDVNGVDEHALFT' A
#
# COMPACT_ATOMS: atom_id res chain seq x y z
N GLY A 1 -0.04 9.26 5.07
CA GLY A 1 0.67 8.74 3.91
C GLY A 1 0.57 9.68 2.72
N LEU A 2 1.43 9.46 1.73
CA LEU A 2 1.26 9.96 0.36
C LEU A 2 0.18 9.13 -0.38
N THR A 3 -1.02 9.02 0.20
CA THR A 3 -2.05 8.10 -0.31
C THR A 3 -2.57 8.48 -1.70
N PHE A 4 -2.32 9.71 -2.17
CA PHE A 4 -2.65 10.11 -3.55
C PHE A 4 -1.91 9.26 -4.60
N GLN A 5 -0.72 8.72 -4.28
CA GLN A 5 0.06 7.86 -5.17
C GLN A 5 -0.65 6.54 -5.46
N TYR A 6 -1.58 6.09 -4.61
CA TYR A 6 -2.36 4.86 -4.88
C TYR A 6 -3.18 4.96 -6.18
N LEU A 7 -3.64 6.16 -6.56
CA LEU A 7 -4.36 6.37 -7.82
C LEU A 7 -3.43 6.15 -9.02
N GLU A 8 -2.24 6.71 -8.97
CA GLU A 8 -1.22 6.59 -10.01
C GLU A 8 -0.69 5.15 -10.09
N LEU A 9 -0.51 4.48 -8.95
CA LEU A 9 -0.13 3.06 -8.91
C LEU A 9 -1.21 2.15 -9.51
N ASN A 10 -2.50 2.44 -9.27
CA ASN A 10 -3.58 1.72 -9.93
C ASN A 10 -3.55 1.91 -11.45
N ALA A 11 -3.29 3.13 -11.91
CA ALA A 11 -3.16 3.44 -13.34
C ALA A 11 -1.97 2.70 -13.95
N LEU A 12 -0.82 2.73 -13.29
CA LEU A 12 0.41 2.04 -13.72
C LEU A 12 0.23 0.51 -13.79
N GLN A 13 -0.37 -0.09 -12.76
CA GLN A 13 -0.72 -1.51 -12.76
C GLN A 13 -1.62 -1.86 -13.95
N GLN A 14 -2.60 -1.00 -14.26
CA GLN A 14 -3.53 -1.23 -15.36
C GLN A 14 -2.88 -1.08 -16.73
N GLU A 15 -2.01 -0.08 -16.91
CA GLU A 15 -1.33 0.21 -18.18
C GLU A 15 -0.30 -0.87 -18.55
N LEU A 16 0.46 -1.36 -17.57
CA LEU A 16 1.57 -2.28 -17.81
C LEU A 16 1.23 -3.76 -17.54
N ARG A 17 -0.02 -4.09 -17.18
CA ARG A 17 -0.42 -5.48 -16.87
C ARG A 17 -0.08 -6.47 -18.00
N ASP A 18 -0.22 -6.05 -19.25
CA ASP A 18 -0.08 -6.93 -20.42
C ASP A 18 1.40 -7.25 -20.74
N VAL A 19 2.36 -6.52 -20.13
CA VAL A 19 3.80 -6.77 -20.25
C VAL A 19 4.38 -7.49 -19.02
N GLY A 20 3.53 -8.04 -18.16
CA GLY A 20 3.95 -8.79 -16.97
C GLY A 20 4.37 -7.91 -15.79
N PHE A 21 4.02 -6.62 -15.79
CA PHE A 21 4.26 -5.73 -14.65
C PHE A 21 3.24 -5.97 -13.53
N ALA A 22 3.72 -5.93 -12.28
CA ALA A 22 2.89 -6.06 -11.10
C ALA A 22 3.35 -5.09 -9.99
N VAL A 23 2.37 -4.49 -9.31
CA VAL A 23 2.55 -3.68 -8.11
C VAL A 23 2.28 -4.54 -6.88
N PHE A 24 3.15 -4.41 -5.87
CA PHE A 24 3.01 -5.07 -4.58
C PHE A 24 3.13 -4.02 -3.48
N GLY A 25 2.09 -3.87 -2.65
CA GLY A 25 2.07 -2.88 -1.59
C GLY A 25 2.31 -3.52 -0.22
N PHE A 26 3.27 -2.98 0.52
CA PHE A 26 3.62 -3.38 1.88
C PHE A 26 3.36 -2.20 2.83
N PRO A 27 2.23 -2.19 3.56
CA PRO A 27 1.95 -1.14 4.53
C PRO A 27 3.06 -1.08 5.60
N CYS A 28 3.45 0.12 6.03
CA CYS A 28 4.50 0.32 7.02
C CYS A 28 4.22 1.57 7.86
N ASN A 29 4.45 1.50 9.18
CA ASN A 29 4.17 2.60 10.10
C ASN A 29 5.41 3.33 10.61
N GLN A 30 6.62 2.94 10.17
CA GLN A 30 7.89 3.50 10.66
C GLN A 30 8.12 4.98 10.24
N PHE A 31 7.39 5.45 9.22
CA PHE A 31 7.55 6.80 8.67
C PHE A 31 6.47 7.74 9.19
N GLY A 32 6.77 8.45 10.28
CA GLY A 32 5.89 9.46 10.85
C GLY A 32 4.53 8.91 11.32
N MET A 33 4.46 7.62 11.64
CA MET A 33 3.25 6.91 12.10
C MET A 33 2.03 7.09 11.18
N GLN A 34 2.29 7.10 9.87
CA GLN A 34 1.29 7.43 8.87
C GLN A 34 0.34 6.28 8.50
N GLU A 35 0.59 5.07 9.01
CA GLU A 35 -0.22 3.87 8.83
C GLU A 35 -0.60 3.25 10.21
N PRO A 36 -1.34 4.01 11.05
CA PRO A 36 -1.62 3.62 12.43
C PRO A 36 -2.64 2.48 12.53
N GLY A 37 -3.43 2.25 11.47
CA GLY A 37 -4.46 1.22 11.43
C GLY A 37 -3.89 -0.21 11.52
N LYS A 38 -4.73 -1.12 12.00
CA LYS A 38 -4.48 -2.56 11.94
C LYS A 38 -4.67 -3.08 10.51
N ASN A 39 -4.14 -4.27 10.19
CA ASN A 39 -4.22 -4.87 8.85
C ASN A 39 -5.65 -4.86 8.26
N ASN A 40 -6.66 -5.14 9.07
CA ASN A 40 -8.07 -5.16 8.66
C ASN A 40 -8.70 -3.76 8.44
N GLU A 41 -8.06 -2.68 8.88
CA GLU A 41 -8.56 -1.31 8.78
C GLU A 41 -8.01 -0.58 7.54
N ILE A 42 -6.88 -1.03 6.99
CA ILE A 42 -6.16 -0.35 5.90
C ILE A 42 -7.05 -0.18 4.66
N LEU A 43 -7.70 -1.24 4.20
CA LEU A 43 -8.59 -1.18 3.03
C LEU A 43 -9.78 -0.23 3.25
N SER A 44 -10.33 -0.22 4.46
CA SER A 44 -11.41 0.69 4.83
C SER A 44 -10.94 2.14 4.84
N ALA A 45 -9.73 2.41 5.35
CA ALA A 45 -9.13 3.73 5.33
C ALA A 45 -8.91 4.23 3.90
N LEU A 46 -8.36 3.40 3.01
CA LEU A 46 -8.18 3.73 1.60
C LEU A 46 -9.52 4.03 0.90
N LYS A 47 -10.54 3.22 1.18
CA LYS A 47 -11.86 3.33 0.53
C LYS A 47 -12.70 4.51 0.99
N TYR A 48 -12.69 4.80 2.29
CA TYR A 48 -13.63 5.74 2.91
C TYR A 48 -12.98 7.02 3.43
N VAL A 49 -11.68 7.02 3.71
CA VAL A 49 -11.00 8.15 4.37
C VAL A 49 -10.02 8.84 3.44
N ARG A 50 -8.97 8.14 2.99
CA ARG A 50 -7.93 8.70 2.12
C ARG A 50 -7.21 7.56 1.37
N PRO A 51 -7.29 7.47 0.02
CA PRO A 51 -7.84 8.47 -0.90
C PRO A 51 -9.33 8.76 -0.75
N GLY A 52 -10.10 7.81 -0.22
CA GLY A 52 -11.54 7.94 -0.06
C GLY A 52 -12.27 7.72 -1.39
N ASN A 53 -13.50 8.23 -1.49
CA ASN A 53 -14.32 8.20 -2.72
C ASN A 53 -14.54 6.79 -3.30
N GLY A 54 -14.56 5.76 -2.44
CA GLY A 54 -14.76 4.39 -2.89
C GLY A 54 -13.53 3.77 -3.55
N PHE A 55 -12.35 4.39 -3.42
CA PHE A 55 -11.11 3.87 -3.97
C PHE A 55 -10.81 2.45 -3.47
N VAL A 56 -10.42 1.58 -4.38
CA VAL A 56 -9.95 0.23 -4.07
C VAL A 56 -8.67 -0.01 -4.87
N PRO A 57 -7.56 -0.43 -4.23
CA PRO A 57 -6.34 -0.78 -4.96
C PRO A 57 -6.60 -1.98 -5.87
N ASN A 58 -6.07 -1.94 -7.10
CA ASN A 58 -6.18 -3.03 -8.07
C ASN A 58 -4.95 -3.97 -8.07
N PHE A 59 -4.13 -3.86 -7.03
CA PHE A 59 -2.90 -4.59 -6.82
C PHE A 59 -2.89 -5.21 -5.42
N GLN A 60 -2.00 -6.19 -5.21
CA GLN A 60 -1.94 -6.91 -3.94
C GLN A 60 -1.36 -6.04 -2.83
N LEU A 61 -2.11 -5.91 -1.73
CA LEU A 61 -1.60 -5.40 -0.46
C LEU A 61 -1.32 -6.56 0.49
N PHE A 62 -0.16 -6.53 1.13
CA PHE A 62 0.23 -7.50 2.14
C PHE A 62 -0.10 -6.99 3.55
N GLU A 63 0.21 -7.81 4.54
CA GLU A 63 0.18 -7.38 5.94
C GLU A 63 1.18 -6.26 6.20
N LYS A 64 0.91 -5.47 7.23
CA LYS A 64 1.82 -4.42 7.68
C LYS A 64 3.14 -5.03 8.15
N VAL A 65 4.24 -4.47 7.67
CA VAL A 65 5.60 -4.91 8.00
C VAL A 65 6.49 -3.72 8.35
N ASP A 66 7.56 -4.01 9.07
CA ASP A 66 8.68 -3.10 9.23
C ASP A 66 9.66 -3.28 8.06
N VAL A 67 10.19 -2.16 7.58
CA VAL A 67 11.07 -2.13 6.40
C VAL A 67 12.49 -1.68 6.74
N ASN A 68 12.73 -1.29 8.00
CA ASN A 68 14.05 -0.95 8.52
C ASN A 68 14.22 -1.52 9.93
N GLY A 69 15.46 -1.81 10.30
CA GLY A 69 15.84 -2.09 11.69
C GLY A 69 15.85 -3.58 12.01
N VAL A 70 15.95 -3.91 13.29
CA VAL A 70 16.19 -5.30 13.73
C VAL A 70 15.04 -6.26 13.41
N ASP A 71 13.83 -5.73 13.27
CA ASP A 71 12.61 -6.48 12.97
C ASP A 71 12.16 -6.31 11.50
N GLU A 72 13.05 -5.80 10.63
CA GLU A 72 12.71 -5.61 9.22
C GLU A 72 12.36 -6.93 8.53
N HIS A 73 11.35 -6.89 7.67
CA HIS A 73 11.00 -8.06 6.89
C HIS A 73 12.12 -8.37 5.89
N ALA A 74 12.57 -9.64 5.84
CA ALA A 74 13.70 -10.11 5.02
C ALA A 74 13.61 -9.84 3.50
N LEU A 75 12.45 -9.35 3.01
CA LEU A 75 12.29 -8.89 1.63
C LEU A 75 12.99 -7.55 1.38
N PHE A 76 13.18 -6.74 2.43
CA PHE A 76 13.72 -5.37 2.36
C PHE A 76 15.20 -5.28 2.74
N THR A 77 15.87 -6.42 2.94
CA THR A 77 17.32 -6.54 3.21
C THR A 77 18.12 -6.78 1.94
#